data_AF-A0A2H0SDP1-F1
#
_entry.id   AF-A0A2H0SDP1-F1
#
_cell.length_a   1.000
_cell.length_b   1.000
_cell.length_c   1.000
_cell.angle_alpha   90.00
_cell.angle_beta   90.00
_cell.angle_gamma   90.00
#
_symmetry.space_group_name_H-M   'P 1'
#
loop_
_entity.id
_entity.type
_entity.pdbx_description
1 polymer ?
#
loop_
_entity_poly.entity_id
_entity_poly.type
_entity_poly.pdbx_seq_one_letter_code
_entity_poly.pdbx_strand_id
1 'polypeptide(L)'
;MESYIPISKINDFTFCPVCAYLHFVYQPFDQRVYHQTPQVAGKIKHEAIDKKTYSSATRYIVGMDVYSEQYGLAGKIDIYDQKEKKLIERKNKIKTIYDGYRYQMYAQYYCLQEMGFEVEHMAFHSMSDNKTYHLAVPSEEDKKEFEQTLARLREFDINKIKNHVCDKCVNSIYAPLAW
;
A
#
# COMPACT_ATOMS: atom_id res chain seq x y z
N MET A 1 -19.65 -4.99 8.06
CA MET A 1 -18.52 -4.24 8.63
C MET A 1 -17.36 -4.51 7.69
N GLU A 2 -17.08 -3.59 6.77
CA GLU A 2 -16.00 -3.79 5.81
C GLU A 2 -14.66 -3.53 6.51
N SER A 3 -13.79 -4.54 6.49
CA SER A 3 -12.42 -4.41 6.96
C SER A 3 -11.64 -3.56 5.97
N TYR A 4 -10.79 -2.66 6.47
CA TYR A 4 -9.81 -1.96 5.62
C TYR A 4 -8.93 -2.99 4.89
N ILE A 5 -8.60 -2.69 3.63
CA ILE A 5 -7.65 -3.44 2.83
C ILE A 5 -6.24 -2.94 3.20
N PRO A 6 -5.33 -3.81 3.67
CA PRO A 6 -3.96 -3.43 3.89
C PRO A 6 -3.27 -3.03 2.58
N ILE A 7 -2.59 -1.89 2.57
CA ILE A 7 -1.92 -1.33 1.38
C ILE A 7 -0.94 -2.35 0.73
N SER A 8 -0.24 -3.16 1.52
CA SER A 8 0.66 -4.19 1.02
C SER A 8 -0.04 -5.23 0.13
N LYS A 9 -1.32 -5.53 0.39
CA LYS A 9 -2.10 -6.49 -0.40
C LYS A 9 -2.25 -6.08 -1.85
N ILE A 10 -2.25 -4.78 -2.14
CA ILE A 10 -2.42 -4.25 -3.51
C ILE A 10 -1.23 -4.66 -4.38
N ASN A 11 -0.01 -4.56 -3.82
CA ASN A 11 1.20 -5.00 -4.51
C ASN A 11 1.17 -6.51 -4.77
N ASP A 12 0.85 -7.31 -3.74
CA ASP A 12 0.83 -8.77 -3.84
C ASP A 12 -0.22 -9.24 -4.85
N PHE A 13 -1.40 -8.63 -4.83
CA PHE A 13 -2.49 -8.92 -5.77
C PHE A 13 -2.12 -8.60 -7.22
N THR A 14 -1.44 -7.48 -7.44
CA THR A 14 -0.94 -7.09 -8.77
C THR A 14 0.19 -8.01 -9.25
N PHE A 15 0.90 -8.67 -8.32
CA PHE A 15 1.90 -9.67 -8.65
C PHE A 15 1.25 -10.94 -9.23
N CYS A 16 0.53 -11.73 -8.43
CA CYS A 16 -0.29 -12.87 -8.88
C CYS A 16 -1.45 -13.00 -7.89
N PRO A 17 -2.72 -12.94 -8.32
CA PRO A 17 -3.85 -12.89 -7.40
C PRO A 17 -4.04 -14.22 -6.63
N VAL A 18 -3.63 -15.36 -7.22
CA VAL A 18 -3.57 -16.65 -6.51
C VAL A 18 -2.46 -16.67 -5.46
N CYS A 19 -1.26 -16.18 -5.79
CA CYS A 19 -0.17 -16.05 -4.81
C CYS A 19 -0.57 -15.11 -3.67
N ALA A 20 -1.24 -14.00 -3.98
CA ALA A 20 -1.75 -13.07 -2.99
C ALA A 20 -2.75 -13.77 -2.06
N TYR A 21 -3.71 -14.52 -2.61
CA TYR A 21 -4.64 -15.31 -1.81
C TYR A 21 -3.92 -16.30 -0.89
N LEU A 22 -2.99 -17.10 -1.42
CA LEU A 22 -2.21 -18.05 -0.62
C LEU A 22 -1.39 -17.32 0.45
N HIS A 23 -0.78 -16.19 0.11
CA HIS A 23 -0.08 -15.34 1.08
C HIS A 23 -1.01 -14.90 2.21
N PHE A 24 -2.23 -14.46 1.89
CA PHE A 24 -3.20 -13.97 2.87
C PHE A 24 -3.79 -15.09 3.75
N VAL A 25 -3.92 -16.30 3.22
CA VAL A 25 -4.40 -17.47 3.97
C VAL A 25 -3.32 -18.00 4.93
N TYR A 26 -2.07 -18.12 4.46
CA TYR A 26 -0.99 -18.73 5.23
C TYR A 26 -0.21 -17.76 6.11
N GLN A 27 -0.17 -16.47 5.77
CA GLN A 27 0.39 -15.42 6.61
C GLN A 27 -0.75 -14.50 7.05
N PRO A 28 -1.46 -14.84 8.15
CA PRO A 28 -2.42 -13.91 8.71
C PRO A 28 -1.69 -12.62 9.06
N PHE A 29 -2.08 -11.51 8.42
CA PHE A 29 -1.68 -10.18 8.85
C PHE A 29 -2.05 -10.02 10.32
N ASP A 30 -1.24 -9.25 11.08
CA ASP A 30 -1.57 -8.98 12.47
C ASP A 30 -2.94 -8.29 12.54
N GLN A 31 -3.94 -9.08 12.91
CA GLN A 31 -5.34 -8.70 12.89
C GLN A 31 -5.62 -7.53 13.85
N ARG A 32 -4.77 -7.34 14.86
CA ARG A 32 -4.87 -6.24 15.83
C ARG A 32 -4.75 -4.87 15.19
N VAL A 33 -4.11 -4.76 14.03
CA VAL A 33 -3.88 -3.47 13.38
C VAL A 33 -5.10 -3.00 12.58
N TYR A 34 -5.99 -3.90 12.14
CA TYR A 34 -7.00 -3.55 11.11
C TYR A 34 -8.43 -4.10 11.32
N HIS A 35 -8.69 -4.92 12.34
CA HIS A 35 -10.04 -5.51 12.57
C HIS A 35 -10.98 -4.66 13.45
N GLN A 36 -10.62 -3.44 13.85
CA GLN A 36 -11.43 -2.61 14.77
C GLN A 36 -11.80 -1.23 14.17
N THR A 37 -12.67 -1.22 13.17
CA THR A 37 -13.33 -0.03 12.58
C THR A 37 -14.60 0.28 13.36
N PRO A 38 -14.72 1.37 14.16
CA PRO A 38 -14.28 2.76 13.96
C PRO A 38 -13.25 3.33 14.97
N GLN A 39 -12.89 2.58 16.02
CA GLN A 39 -12.03 3.08 17.10
C GLN A 39 -10.58 3.28 16.63
N VAL A 40 -10.07 2.42 15.75
CA VAL A 40 -8.73 2.57 15.17
C VAL A 40 -8.68 3.76 14.21
N ALA A 41 -9.69 3.94 13.36
CA ALA A 41 -9.78 5.11 12.48
C ALA A 41 -9.82 6.43 13.29
N GLY A 42 -10.64 6.47 14.36
CA GLY A 42 -10.67 7.60 15.29
C GLY A 42 -9.33 7.85 15.98
N LYS A 43 -8.63 6.78 16.40
CA LYS A 43 -7.31 6.87 17.03
C LYS A 43 -6.24 7.36 16.05
N ILE A 44 -6.18 6.84 14.83
CA ILE A 44 -5.23 7.28 13.81
C ILE A 44 -5.53 8.73 13.40
N LYS A 45 -6.81 9.11 13.27
CA LYS A 45 -7.21 10.49 13.00
C LYS A 45 -6.71 11.44 14.10
N HIS A 46 -6.92 11.08 15.37
CA HIS A 46 -6.42 11.84 16.51
C HIS A 46 -4.89 11.91 16.51
N GLU A 47 -4.19 10.78 16.34
CA GLU A 47 -2.74 10.75 16.29
C GLU A 47 -2.17 11.54 15.11
N ALA A 48 -2.85 11.59 13.97
CA ALA A 48 -2.42 12.37 12.80
C ALA A 48 -2.61 13.88 13.02
N ILE A 49 -3.71 14.30 13.63
CA ILE A 49 -3.95 15.70 14.05
C ILE A 49 -2.91 16.09 15.10
N ASP A 50 -2.67 15.24 16.08
CA ASP A 50 -1.65 15.48 17.11
C ASP A 50 -0.26 15.55 16.49
N LYS A 51 0.09 14.65 15.57
CA LYS A 51 1.36 14.70 14.83
C LYS A 51 1.50 16.01 14.05
N LYS A 52 0.49 16.46 13.29
CA LYS A 52 0.58 17.77 12.61
C LYS A 52 0.79 18.93 13.57
N THR A 53 0.26 18.83 14.79
CA THR A 53 0.33 19.88 15.81
C THR A 53 1.66 19.83 16.59
N TYR A 54 2.22 18.63 16.82
CA TYR A 54 3.47 18.40 17.59
C TYR A 54 4.73 18.30 16.71
N SER A 55 4.63 17.93 15.43
CA SER A 55 5.78 17.54 14.58
C SER A 55 6.39 18.66 13.73
N SER A 56 6.11 19.93 14.03
CA SER A 56 6.84 21.05 13.43
C SER A 56 8.35 21.00 13.69
N ALA A 57 8.82 20.15 14.61
CA ALA A 57 10.21 20.02 15.01
C ALA A 57 11.08 19.03 14.19
N THR A 58 10.50 18.07 13.44
CA THR A 58 11.29 17.03 12.73
C THR A 58 10.92 16.94 11.26
N ARG A 59 11.84 17.31 10.35
CA ARG A 59 11.63 17.30 8.89
C ARG A 59 11.02 16.00 8.35
N TYR A 60 11.41 14.85 8.89
CA TYR A 60 10.97 13.53 8.43
C TYR A 60 9.99 12.88 9.40
N ILE A 61 8.85 12.42 8.87
CA ILE A 61 7.92 11.53 9.57
C ILE A 61 8.22 10.11 9.09
N VAL A 62 8.49 9.19 10.02
CA VAL A 62 8.86 7.80 9.71
C VAL A 62 7.84 6.84 10.29
N GLY A 63 7.45 5.82 9.53
CA GLY A 63 6.60 4.74 10.05
C GLY A 63 5.20 5.18 10.46
N MET A 64 4.66 6.24 9.83
CA MET A 64 3.33 6.76 10.16
C MET A 64 2.23 5.84 9.64
N ASP A 65 1.26 5.53 10.50
CA ASP A 65 0.03 4.85 10.10
C ASP A 65 -0.86 5.79 9.29
N VAL A 66 -1.36 5.29 8.17
CA VAL A 66 -2.18 6.01 7.22
C VAL A 66 -3.43 5.22 6.88
N TYR A 67 -4.51 5.93 6.54
CA TYR A 67 -5.76 5.31 6.16
C TYR A 67 -6.54 6.18 5.17
N SER A 68 -7.47 5.55 4.46
CA SER A 68 -8.43 6.20 3.59
C SER A 68 -9.80 5.56 3.80
N GLU A 69 -10.76 6.34 4.32
CA GLU A 69 -12.17 5.94 4.39
C GLU A 69 -12.76 5.82 2.99
N GLN A 70 -12.40 6.75 2.08
CA GLN A 70 -12.89 6.73 0.70
C GLN A 70 -12.59 5.41 -0.01
N TYR A 71 -11.36 4.91 0.11
CA TYR A 71 -10.94 3.67 -0.55
C TYR A 71 -10.96 2.46 0.38
N GLY A 72 -11.35 2.62 1.65
CA GLY A 72 -11.25 1.53 2.63
C GLY A 72 -9.83 0.94 2.67
N LEU A 73 -8.79 1.77 2.68
CA LEU A 73 -7.39 1.36 2.77
C LEU A 73 -6.78 1.71 4.13
N ALA A 74 -5.84 0.89 4.59
CA ALA A 74 -5.01 1.23 5.76
C ALA A 74 -3.61 0.63 5.63
N GLY A 75 -2.62 1.27 6.22
CA GLY A 75 -1.25 0.80 6.19
C GLY A 75 -0.30 1.71 6.93
N LYS A 76 1.00 1.52 6.68
CA LYS A 76 2.07 2.34 7.24
C LYS A 76 2.95 2.84 6.10
N ILE A 77 3.30 4.12 6.12
CA ILE A 77 4.29 4.69 5.20
C ILE A 77 5.69 4.54 5.78
N ASP A 78 6.69 4.41 4.90
CA ASP A 78 8.08 4.41 5.32
C ASP A 78 8.53 5.78 5.80
N ILE A 79 8.56 6.77 4.91
CA ILE A 79 9.09 8.12 5.19
C ILE A 79 8.25 9.16 4.44
N TYR A 80 7.94 10.25 5.12
CA TYR A 80 7.41 11.47 4.54
C TYR A 80 8.27 12.68 4.93
N ASP A 81 8.83 13.39 3.94
CA ASP A 81 9.56 14.64 4.14
C ASP A 81 8.56 15.80 4.14
N GLN A 82 8.34 16.41 5.31
CA GLN A 82 7.40 17.50 5.49
C GLN A 82 7.81 18.78 4.76
N LYS A 83 9.12 19.00 4.60
CA LYS A 83 9.64 20.23 3.97
C LYS A 83 9.44 20.18 2.46
N GLU A 84 9.77 19.05 1.86
CA GLU A 84 9.69 18.84 0.40
C GLU A 84 8.35 18.22 -0.02
N LYS A 85 7.42 18.01 0.92
CA LYS A 85 6.12 17.32 0.71
C LYS A 85 6.29 16.02 -0.08
N LYS A 86 7.28 15.22 0.33
CA LYS A 86 7.76 14.06 -0.44
C LYS A 86 7.48 12.76 0.28
N LEU A 87 6.70 11.88 -0.35
CA LEU A 87 6.50 10.50 0.08
C LEU A 87 7.62 9.60 -0.46
N ILE A 88 8.22 8.81 0.43
CA ILE A 88 9.34 7.92 0.10
C ILE A 88 9.05 6.52 0.63
N GLU A 89 8.95 5.54 -0.27
CA GLU A 89 8.86 4.12 0.04
C GLU A 89 10.23 3.46 -0.14
N ARG A 90 10.69 2.71 0.86
CA ARG A 90 11.97 2.02 0.81
C ARG A 90 11.78 0.58 0.37
N LYS A 91 12.60 0.13 -0.57
CA LYS A 91 12.70 -1.27 -0.99
C LYS A 91 14.14 -1.74 -0.83
N ASN A 92 14.34 -3.02 -0.57
CA ASN A 92 15.70 -3.57 -0.41
C ASN A 92 16.52 -3.38 -1.71
N LYS A 93 16.00 -3.88 -2.84
CA LYS A 93 16.61 -3.73 -4.17
C LYS A 93 15.53 -3.48 -5.21
N ILE A 94 15.72 -2.48 -6.05
CA ILE A 94 14.82 -2.20 -7.19
C ILE A 94 15.56 -2.55 -8.48
N LYS A 95 15.06 -3.57 -9.19
CA LYS A 95 15.49 -3.89 -10.57
C LYS A 95 14.57 -3.22 -11.59
N THR A 96 13.27 -3.29 -11.33
CA THR A 96 12.22 -2.75 -12.17
C THR A 96 11.10 -2.25 -11.26
N ILE A 97 10.46 -1.14 -11.63
CA ILE A 97 9.27 -0.64 -10.96
C ILE A 97 8.06 -1.24 -11.68
N TYR A 98 7.35 -2.14 -10.98
CA TYR A 98 6.13 -2.76 -11.49
C TYR A 98 4.91 -1.95 -11.07
N ASP A 99 3.78 -2.17 -11.74
CA ASP A 99 2.52 -1.48 -11.39
C ASP A 99 2.08 -1.75 -9.95
N GLY A 100 2.38 -2.93 -9.40
CA GLY A 100 2.13 -3.22 -7.98
C GLY A 100 2.84 -2.25 -7.03
N TYR A 101 4.07 -1.84 -7.35
CA TYR A 101 4.79 -0.83 -6.57
C TYR A 101 4.15 0.55 -6.74
N ARG A 102 3.77 0.91 -7.98
CA ARG A 102 3.10 2.18 -8.29
C ARG A 102 1.76 2.29 -7.53
N TYR A 103 0.92 1.27 -7.61
CA TYR A 103 -0.39 1.24 -6.95
C TYR A 103 -0.26 1.20 -5.42
N GLN A 104 0.77 0.55 -4.87
CA GLN A 104 1.07 0.63 -3.45
C GLN A 104 1.40 2.08 -3.02
N MET A 105 2.18 2.80 -3.82
CA MET A 105 2.48 4.23 -3.58
C MET A 105 1.24 5.11 -3.75
N TYR A 106 0.41 4.88 -4.76
CA TYR A 106 -0.84 5.63 -4.95
C TYR A 106 -1.80 5.44 -3.78
N ALA A 107 -1.88 4.23 -3.22
CA ALA A 107 -2.65 3.98 -2.01
C ALA A 107 -2.15 4.82 -0.82
N GLN A 108 -0.82 4.86 -0.59
CA GLN A 108 -0.24 5.72 0.46
C GLN A 108 -0.48 7.20 0.20
N TYR A 109 -0.34 7.64 -1.06
CA TYR A 109 -0.63 9.00 -1.51
C TYR A 109 -2.07 9.42 -1.18
N TYR A 110 -3.07 8.62 -1.59
CA TYR A 110 -4.47 8.96 -1.33
C TYR A 110 -4.81 8.95 0.16
N CYS A 111 -4.23 8.02 0.95
CA CYS A 111 -4.38 8.06 2.40
C CYS A 111 -3.81 9.36 3.00
N LEU A 112 -2.62 9.78 2.56
CA LEU A 112 -2.02 11.04 3.01
C LEU A 112 -2.87 12.25 2.64
N GLN A 113 -3.35 12.31 1.40
CA GLN A 113 -4.24 13.38 0.92
C GLN A 113 -5.52 13.47 1.76
N GLU A 114 -6.17 12.34 2.03
CA GLU A 114 -7.39 12.29 2.85
C GLU A 114 -7.14 12.70 4.31
N MET A 115 -5.98 12.34 4.85
CA MET A 115 -5.51 12.81 6.15
C MET A 115 -5.05 14.27 6.14
N GLY A 116 -5.08 14.95 4.99
CA GLY A 116 -4.75 16.36 4.78
C GLY A 116 -3.25 16.67 4.71
N PHE A 117 -2.41 15.68 4.39
CA PHE A 117 -1.00 15.91 4.06
C PHE A 117 -0.87 16.16 2.56
N GLU A 118 -0.21 17.26 2.20
CA GLU A 118 0.10 17.59 0.80
C GLU A 118 1.27 16.74 0.30
N VAL A 119 1.14 16.09 -0.85
CA VAL A 119 2.22 15.29 -1.44
C VAL A 119 2.50 15.80 -2.85
N GLU A 120 3.61 16.48 -3.02
CA GLU A 120 4.04 17.05 -4.30
C GLU A 120 5.03 16.14 -5.03
N HIS A 121 5.74 15.31 -4.27
CA HIS A 121 6.78 14.43 -4.80
C HIS A 121 6.65 13.02 -4.27
N MET A 122 6.93 12.03 -5.12
CA MET A 122 7.01 10.63 -4.71
C MET A 122 8.30 10.00 -5.21
N ALA A 123 8.86 9.08 -4.43
CA ALA A 123 10.01 8.31 -4.84
C ALA A 123 10.07 6.95 -4.16
N PHE A 124 10.70 6.00 -4.84
CA PHE A 124 11.22 4.79 -4.21
C PHE A 124 12.70 4.96 -3.89
N HIS A 125 13.11 4.44 -2.75
CA HIS A 125 14.52 4.37 -2.37
C HIS A 125 14.97 2.90 -2.26
N SER A 126 15.91 2.50 -3.11
CA SER A 126 16.54 1.19 -3.11
C SER A 126 17.74 1.19 -2.16
N MET A 127 17.61 0.48 -1.04
CA MET A 127 18.57 0.55 0.07
C MET A 127 19.91 -0.12 -0.26
N SER A 128 19.88 -1.25 -0.97
CA SER A 128 21.08 -2.07 -1.25
C SER A 128 22.08 -1.40 -2.20
N ASP A 129 21.62 -0.50 -3.06
CA ASP A 129 22.47 0.27 -3.97
C ASP A 129 22.33 1.78 -3.82
N ASN A 130 21.64 2.24 -2.77
CA ASN A 130 21.43 3.64 -2.42
C ASN A 130 20.89 4.50 -3.59
N LYS A 131 20.02 3.91 -4.44
CA LYS A 131 19.43 4.59 -5.59
C LYS A 131 18.03 5.09 -5.29
N THR A 132 17.72 6.29 -5.78
CA THR A 132 16.38 6.88 -5.68
C THR A 132 15.73 6.91 -7.05
N TYR A 133 14.50 6.43 -7.14
CA TYR A 133 13.70 6.41 -8.37
C TYR A 133 12.48 7.29 -8.16
N HIS A 134 12.39 8.38 -8.92
CA HIS A 134 11.27 9.32 -8.82
C HIS A 134 10.02 8.75 -9.48
N LEU A 135 8.87 8.99 -8.86
CA LEU A 135 7.55 8.63 -9.36
C LEU A 135 6.68 9.89 -9.40
N ALA A 136 5.96 10.10 -10.50
CA ALA A 136 5.00 11.19 -10.59
C ALA A 136 3.78 10.92 -9.70
N VAL A 137 3.15 11.99 -9.20
CA VAL A 137 1.81 11.89 -8.58
C VAL A 137 0.80 11.32 -9.59
N PRO A 138 -0.20 10.54 -9.15
CA PRO A 138 -1.11 9.86 -10.06
C PRO A 138 -1.92 10.86 -10.89
N SER A 139 -2.00 10.64 -12.21
CA SER A 139 -2.94 11.34 -13.09
C SER A 139 -4.39 10.81 -12.89
N GLU A 140 -5.35 11.42 -13.58
CA GLU A 140 -6.73 10.90 -13.60
C GLU A 140 -6.83 9.52 -14.27
N GLU A 141 -5.97 9.22 -15.25
CA GLU A 141 -5.85 7.88 -15.84
C GLU A 141 -5.26 6.88 -14.84
N ASP A 142 -4.16 7.24 -14.16
CA ASP A 142 -3.56 6.39 -13.12
C ASP A 142 -4.57 6.09 -12.00
N LYS A 143 -5.38 7.08 -11.61
CA LYS A 143 -6.45 6.94 -10.62
C LYS A 143 -7.49 5.92 -11.05
N LYS A 144 -7.94 5.97 -12.30
CA LYS A 144 -8.92 5.01 -12.84
C LYS A 144 -8.36 3.58 -12.82
N GLU A 145 -7.12 3.39 -13.24
CA GLU A 145 -6.47 2.06 -13.20
C GLU A 145 -6.31 1.53 -11.78
N PHE A 146 -5.95 2.43 -10.85
CA PHE A 146 -5.85 2.12 -9.43
C PHE A 146 -7.21 1.68 -8.86
N GLU A 147 -8.27 2.45 -9.10
CA GLU A 147 -9.64 2.13 -8.66
C GLU A 147 -10.15 0.81 -9.24
N GLN A 148 -9.87 0.54 -10.52
CA GLN A 148 -10.20 -0.75 -11.15
C GLN A 148 -9.44 -1.91 -10.50
N THR A 149 -8.17 -1.69 -10.11
CA THR A 149 -7.38 -2.70 -9.40
C THR A 149 -7.94 -2.97 -8.00
N LEU A 150 -8.37 -1.93 -7.28
CA LEU A 150 -9.07 -2.10 -6.01
C LEU A 150 -10.40 -2.83 -6.15
N ALA A 151 -11.18 -2.53 -7.18
CA ALA A 151 -12.44 -3.23 -7.47
C ALA A 151 -12.18 -4.73 -7.70
N ARG A 152 -11.20 -5.07 -8.56
CA ARG A 152 -10.79 -6.47 -8.79
C ARG A 152 -10.31 -7.17 -7.51
N LEU A 153 -9.59 -6.46 -6.65
CA LEU A 153 -9.13 -7.00 -5.37
C LEU A 153 -10.30 -7.29 -4.41
N ARG A 154 -11.32 -6.42 -4.37
CA ARG A 154 -12.52 -6.62 -3.53
C ARG A 154 -13.42 -7.74 -4.03
N GLU A 155 -13.58 -7.84 -5.35
CA GLU A 155 -14.41 -8.84 -6.00
C GLU A 155 -13.70 -10.19 -6.19
N PHE A 156 -12.42 -10.26 -5.81
CA PHE A 156 -11.61 -11.45 -5.96
C PHE A 156 -12.23 -12.62 -5.19
N ASP A 157 -12.52 -13.69 -5.92
CA ASP A 157 -13.04 -14.94 -5.38
C ASP A 157 -12.23 -16.08 -5.97
N ILE A 158 -11.49 -16.78 -5.10
CA ILE A 158 -10.65 -17.92 -5.49
C ILE A 158 -11.46 -19.02 -6.16
N ASN A 159 -12.74 -19.21 -5.81
CA ASN A 159 -13.57 -20.27 -6.36
C ASN A 159 -13.97 -20.01 -7.81
N LYS A 160 -13.90 -18.77 -8.27
CA LYS A 160 -14.15 -18.38 -9.67
C LYS A 160 -12.92 -18.58 -10.55
N ILE A 161 -11.75 -18.78 -9.95
CA ILE A 161 -10.49 -18.99 -10.66
C ILE A 161 -10.29 -20.48 -10.90
N LYS A 162 -10.28 -20.87 -12.18
CA LYS A 162 -9.99 -22.25 -12.60
C LYS A 162 -8.67 -22.28 -13.34
N ASN A 163 -7.77 -23.19 -12.96
CA ASN A 163 -6.51 -23.51 -13.65
C ASN A 163 -5.60 -22.28 -13.90
N HIS A 164 -5.46 -21.39 -12.91
CA HIS A 164 -4.60 -20.21 -13.05
C HIS A 164 -3.14 -20.59 -12.95
N VAL A 165 -2.45 -20.56 -14.08
CA VAL A 165 -1.01 -20.76 -14.16
C VAL A 165 -0.39 -19.50 -14.78
N CYS A 166 0.58 -18.91 -14.09
CA CYS A 166 1.49 -17.97 -14.72
C CYS A 166 2.89 -18.12 -14.14
N ASP A 167 3.89 -17.62 -14.86
CA ASP A 167 5.32 -17.73 -14.50
C ASP A 167 5.61 -17.25 -13.08
N LYS A 168 4.84 -16.26 -12.60
CA LYS A 168 4.98 -15.71 -11.25
C LYS A 168 4.52 -16.69 -10.18
N CYS A 169 3.48 -17.48 -10.42
CA CYS A 169 2.97 -18.42 -9.44
C CYS A 169 3.85 -19.69 -9.39
N VAL A 170 4.41 -20.13 -10.54
CA VAL A 170 5.39 -21.24 -10.64
C VAL A 170 6.71 -20.92 -9.93
N ASN A 171 7.15 -19.67 -9.97
CA ASN A 171 8.39 -19.22 -9.31
C ASN A 171 8.15 -18.63 -7.90
N SER A 172 6.93 -18.76 -7.36
CA SER A 172 6.62 -18.27 -6.02
C SER A 172 6.92 -19.31 -4.94
N ILE A 173 7.06 -18.87 -3.69
CA ILE A 173 7.14 -19.77 -2.52
C ILE A 173 5.88 -20.64 -2.35
N TYR A 174 4.78 -20.27 -3.02
CA TYR A 174 3.50 -20.97 -2.99
C TYR A 174 3.32 -21.93 -4.17
N ALA A 175 4.32 -22.08 -5.06
CA ALA A 175 4.24 -22.98 -6.20
C ALA A 175 3.82 -24.42 -5.84
N PRO A 176 4.28 -25.04 -4.72
CA PRO A 176 3.83 -26.38 -4.33
C PRO A 176 2.35 -26.48 -3.94
N LEU A 177 1.70 -25.33 -3.72
CA LEU A 177 0.29 -25.21 -3.31
C LEU A 177 -0.60 -24.69 -4.45
N ALA A 178 -0.01 -24.30 -5.58
CA ALA A 178 -0.75 -23.88 -6.76
C ALA A 178 -1.28 -25.13 -7.48
N TRP A 179 -2.60 -25.18 -7.66
CA TRP A 179 -3.34 -26.26 -8.30
C TRP A 179 -3.57 -26.04 -9.80
#